data_AF-A0A535VA75-F1
#
_entry.id   AF-A0A535VA75-F1
#
_cell.length_a   1.000
_cell.length_b   1.000
_cell.length_c   1.000
_cell.angle_alpha   90.00
_cell.angle_beta   90.00
_cell.angle_gamma   90.00
#
_symmetry.space_group_name_H-M   'P 1'
#
loop_
_entity.id
_entity.type
_entity.pdbx_description
1 polymer ?
#
loop_
_entity_poly.entity_id
_entity_poly.type
_entity_poly.pdbx_seq_one_letter_code
_entity_poly.pdbx_strand_id
1 'polypeptide(L)'
;MAKVMPGRYTAQIDEPFVVFLIGMRINKWFAFSKWIPTARAMVPMLRTLFQHPEKGFLGGQVFYYWRGIALVQYWRSFEELETFARNRQEPHLAAWQRYNRTIGSDGSVGFWHETYLVNAGQYEVVYGNMPVFGLAAATRQVPAVGRRETARRRLGGENEPAVASPPTPVESS
;
A
#
# COMPACT_ATOMS: atom_id res chain seq x y z
N MET A 1 -19.44 5.64 5.79
CA MET A 1 -18.77 4.32 5.84
C MET A 1 -18.58 3.84 4.41
N ALA A 2 -17.46 3.18 4.10
CA ALA A 2 -17.24 2.62 2.76
C ALA A 2 -18.22 1.46 2.52
N LYS A 3 -18.78 1.36 1.31
CA LYS A 3 -19.69 0.28 0.91
C LYS A 3 -18.94 -1.06 0.99
N VAL A 4 -19.50 -2.03 1.72
CA VAL A 4 -18.99 -3.40 1.74
C VAL A 4 -19.39 -4.10 0.45
N MET A 5 -18.44 -4.81 -0.17
CA MET A 5 -18.67 -5.66 -1.34
C MET A 5 -18.86 -7.10 -0.86
N PRO A 6 -20.09 -7.66 -0.85
CA PRO A 6 -20.32 -9.02 -0.41
C PRO A 6 -19.75 -10.03 -1.42
N GLY A 7 -19.21 -11.15 -0.93
CA GLY A 7 -18.59 -12.18 -1.78
C GLY A 7 -17.07 -12.08 -1.85
N ARG A 8 -16.46 -12.75 -2.84
CA ARG A 8 -15.01 -12.87 -3.01
C ARG A 8 -14.55 -12.14 -4.28
N TYR A 9 -13.56 -11.27 -4.10
CA TYR A 9 -12.94 -10.46 -5.14
C TYR A 9 -11.42 -10.56 -5.10
N THR A 10 -10.79 -10.18 -6.20
CA THR A 10 -9.33 -10.01 -6.35
C THR A 10 -9.05 -8.69 -7.06
N ALA A 11 -7.78 -8.30 -7.12
CA ALA A 11 -7.31 -7.25 -8.01
C ALA A 11 -6.94 -7.82 -9.39
N GLN A 12 -7.03 -6.99 -10.42
CA GLN A 12 -6.44 -7.21 -11.74
C GLN A 12 -5.51 -6.05 -12.08
N ILE A 13 -4.28 -6.39 -12.43
CA ILE A 13 -3.25 -5.53 -13.03
C ILE A 13 -2.41 -6.43 -13.94
N ASP A 14 -2.19 -5.97 -15.18
CA ASP A 14 -1.52 -6.76 -16.21
C ASP A 14 -0.05 -6.34 -16.36
N GLU A 15 0.32 -5.18 -15.81
CA GLU A 15 1.66 -4.62 -15.80
C GLU A 15 2.44 -4.95 -14.51
N PRO A 16 3.79 -4.91 -14.55
CA PRO A 16 4.60 -4.86 -13.35
C PRO A 16 4.26 -3.64 -12.49
N PHE A 17 4.45 -3.76 -11.19
CA PHE A 17 4.23 -2.67 -10.23
C PHE A 17 5.14 -2.81 -9.03
N VAL A 18 5.12 -1.80 -8.16
CA VAL A 18 5.90 -1.78 -6.92
C VAL A 18 4.99 -1.72 -5.72
N VAL A 19 5.29 -2.56 -4.72
CA VAL A 19 4.71 -2.45 -3.38
C VAL A 19 5.75 -1.80 -2.48
N PHE A 20 5.45 -0.61 -1.98
CA PHE A 20 6.31 0.14 -1.10
C PHE A 20 5.69 0.25 0.28
N LEU A 21 6.32 -0.39 1.27
CA LEU A 21 5.92 -0.33 2.66
C LEU A 21 6.84 0.69 3.33
N ILE A 22 6.25 1.61 4.08
CA ILE A 22 7.01 2.57 4.88
C ILE A 22 6.34 2.75 6.22
N GLY A 23 7.13 2.89 7.26
CA GLY A 23 6.58 3.14 8.58
C GLY A 23 7.54 3.86 9.52
N MET A 24 6.96 4.28 10.63
CA MET A 24 7.64 4.99 11.71
C MET A 24 7.35 4.25 13.01
N ARG A 25 8.36 4.14 13.88
CA ARG A 25 8.21 3.62 15.24
C ARG A 25 8.71 4.64 16.26
N ILE A 26 7.91 4.91 17.27
CA ILE A 26 8.27 5.74 18.42
C ILE A 26 9.06 4.86 19.40
N ASN A 27 10.32 5.20 19.67
CA ASN A 27 11.17 4.47 20.62
C ASN A 27 11.22 5.18 21.98
N LYS A 28 11.27 6.51 22.00
CA LYS A 28 11.19 7.33 23.21
C LYS A 28 9.85 8.07 23.25
N TRP A 29 8.92 7.59 24.08
CA TRP A 29 7.54 8.10 24.13
C TRP A 29 7.46 9.59 24.44
N PHE A 30 8.27 10.06 25.39
CA PHE A 30 8.30 11.46 25.83
C PHE A 30 9.06 12.40 24.87
N ALA A 31 9.65 11.90 23.78
CA ALA A 31 10.30 12.73 22.78
C ALA A 31 9.29 13.37 21.81
N PHE A 32 8.24 14.00 22.35
CA PHE A 32 7.11 14.58 21.60
C PHE A 32 7.54 15.57 20.53
N SER A 33 8.54 16.41 20.83
CA SER A 33 9.12 17.37 19.89
C SER A 33 9.81 16.72 18.68
N LYS A 34 10.11 15.41 18.75
CA LYS A 34 10.74 14.65 17.66
C LYS A 34 9.72 13.83 16.88
N TRP A 35 8.91 13.03 17.57
CA TRP A 35 8.03 12.10 16.87
C TRP A 35 6.78 12.76 16.31
N ILE A 36 6.24 13.83 16.91
CA ILE A 36 5.05 14.52 16.38
C ILE A 36 5.34 15.15 15.00
N PRO A 37 6.43 15.92 14.79
CA PRO A 37 6.75 16.46 13.46
C PRO A 37 7.05 15.38 12.42
N THR A 38 7.68 14.27 12.82
CA THR A 38 7.94 13.13 11.92
C THR A 38 6.64 12.47 11.48
N ALA A 39 5.71 12.24 12.40
CA ALA A 39 4.39 11.70 12.09
C ALA A 39 3.60 12.59 11.13
N ARG A 40 3.60 13.91 11.40
CA ARG A 40 2.88 14.90 10.57
C ARG A 40 3.48 15.08 9.18
N ALA A 41 4.75 14.70 8.97
CA ALA A 41 5.43 14.80 7.68
C ALA A 41 4.78 13.96 6.58
N MET A 42 4.07 12.88 6.95
CA MET A 42 3.43 11.97 5.99
C MET A 42 2.16 12.53 5.38
N VAL A 43 1.46 13.42 6.09
CA VAL A 43 0.20 14.00 5.63
C VAL A 43 0.34 14.78 4.31
N PRO A 44 1.24 15.77 4.17
CA PRO A 44 1.40 16.49 2.91
C PRO A 44 1.89 15.58 1.78
N MET A 45 2.73 14.59 2.09
CA MET A 45 3.23 13.63 1.11
C MET A 45 2.11 12.80 0.50
N LEU A 46 1.29 12.18 1.35
CA LEU A 46 0.11 11.43 0.90
C LEU A 46 -0.86 12.33 0.14
N ARG A 47 -1.11 13.55 0.62
CA ARG A 47 -1.98 14.50 -0.07
C ARG A 47 -1.49 14.79 -1.49
N THR A 48 -0.19 15.08 -1.65
CA THR A 48 0.40 15.31 -2.97
C THR A 48 0.24 14.09 -3.87
N LEU A 49 0.51 12.88 -3.37
CA LEU A 49 0.38 11.64 -4.15
C LEU A 49 -1.05 11.35 -4.59
N PHE A 50 -2.04 11.57 -3.72
CA PHE A 50 -3.46 11.42 -4.07
C PHE A 50 -3.97 12.50 -5.03
N GLN A 51 -3.40 13.71 -4.99
CA GLN A 51 -3.76 14.80 -5.91
C GLN A 51 -3.07 14.69 -7.27
N HIS A 52 -1.94 14.00 -7.32
CA HIS A 52 -1.08 13.89 -8.50
C HIS A 52 -0.75 12.43 -8.83
N PRO A 53 -1.74 11.59 -9.19
CA PRO A 53 -1.52 10.19 -9.51
C PRO A 53 -0.62 9.98 -10.74
N GLU A 54 -0.45 11.00 -11.58
CA GLU A 54 0.50 11.01 -12.70
C GLU A 54 1.97 10.84 -12.27
N LYS A 55 2.27 11.03 -10.99
CA LYS A 55 3.60 10.78 -10.41
C LYS A 55 3.92 9.29 -10.19
N GLY A 56 3.05 8.40 -10.67
CA GLY A 56 3.20 6.95 -10.57
C GLY A 56 2.51 6.31 -9.36
N PHE A 57 1.82 7.08 -8.53
CA PHE A 57 1.10 6.55 -7.37
C PHE A 57 -0.24 5.93 -7.77
N LEU A 58 -0.38 4.63 -7.51
CA LEU A 58 -1.61 3.88 -7.80
C LEU A 58 -2.58 3.93 -6.61
N GLY A 59 -2.06 4.02 -5.39
CA GLY A 59 -2.87 4.10 -4.17
C GLY A 59 -2.13 3.61 -2.94
N GLY A 60 -2.76 3.70 -1.77
CA GLY A 60 -2.15 3.23 -0.54
C GLY A 60 -3.11 3.14 0.64
N GLN A 61 -2.66 2.46 1.70
CA GLN A 61 -3.43 2.19 2.91
C GLN A 61 -2.59 2.43 4.16
N VAL A 62 -3.15 3.20 5.09
CA VAL A 62 -2.51 3.52 6.38
C VAL A 62 -2.95 2.51 7.42
N PHE A 63 -1.97 1.97 8.15
CA PHE A 63 -2.18 1.07 9.28
C PHE A 63 -1.55 1.65 10.53
N TYR A 64 -2.22 1.46 11.67
CA TYR A 64 -1.69 1.84 12.97
C TYR A 64 -1.31 0.57 13.71
N TYR A 65 -0.17 0.60 14.40
CA TYR A 65 0.29 -0.49 15.24
C TYR A 65 0.86 0.05 16.54
N TRP A 66 1.20 -0.83 17.47
CA TRP A 66 1.76 -0.42 18.75
C TRP A 66 3.01 0.45 18.56
N ARG A 67 2.90 1.72 18.98
CA ARG A 67 3.95 2.74 18.90
C ARG A 67 4.34 3.12 17.48
N GLY A 68 3.48 2.95 16.49
CA GLY A 68 3.84 3.31 15.12
C GLY A 68 2.69 3.37 14.13
N ILE A 69 3.08 3.76 12.92
CA ILE A 69 2.22 3.84 11.75
C ILE A 69 2.96 3.18 10.60
N ALA A 70 2.23 2.41 9.78
CA ALA A 70 2.70 1.85 8.53
C ALA A 70 1.82 2.36 7.40
N LEU A 71 2.40 2.40 6.21
CA LEU A 71 1.72 2.76 4.99
C LEU A 71 2.16 1.75 3.93
N VAL A 72 1.17 1.05 3.36
CA VAL A 72 1.36 0.23 2.16
C VAL A 72 1.01 1.11 0.97
N GLN A 73 1.91 1.22 0.01
CA GLN A 73 1.73 2.00 -1.21
C GLN A 73 1.90 1.10 -2.42
N TYR A 74 1.18 1.42 -3.48
CA TYR A 74 1.28 0.80 -4.79
C TYR A 74 1.75 1.86 -5.78
N TRP A 75 2.77 1.52 -6.55
CA TRP A 75 3.37 2.41 -7.54
C TRP A 75 3.48 1.70 -8.87
N ARG A 76 3.36 2.45 -9.96
CA ARG A 76 3.45 1.90 -11.32
C ARG A 76 4.88 1.48 -11.65
N SER A 77 5.91 2.20 -11.19
CA SER A 77 7.30 1.75 -11.29
C SER A 77 8.18 2.21 -10.13
N PHE A 78 9.38 1.64 -10.03
CA PHE A 78 10.37 2.05 -9.03
C PHE A 78 10.99 3.40 -9.36
N GLU A 79 11.19 3.68 -10.65
CA GLU A 79 11.76 4.94 -11.14
C GLU A 79 10.86 6.13 -10.77
N GLU A 80 9.54 5.97 -10.86
CA GLU A 80 8.58 6.99 -10.45
C GLU A 80 8.59 7.22 -8.93
N LEU A 81 8.63 6.12 -8.15
CA LEU A 81 8.79 6.18 -6.69
C LEU A 81 10.09 6.90 -6.30
N GLU A 82 11.22 6.53 -6.90
CA GLU A 82 12.52 7.13 -6.64
C GLU A 82 12.53 8.62 -7.03
N THR A 83 11.98 8.96 -8.19
CA THR A 83 11.86 10.34 -8.67
C THR A 83 11.10 11.20 -7.66
N PHE A 84 9.94 10.73 -7.18
CA PHE A 84 9.19 11.42 -6.15
C PHE A 84 9.99 11.59 -4.84
N ALA A 85 10.69 10.54 -4.41
CA ALA A 85 11.46 10.56 -3.17
C ALA A 85 12.67 11.53 -3.21
N ARG A 86 13.28 11.71 -4.38
CA ARG A 86 14.51 12.52 -4.56
C ARG A 86 14.26 13.93 -5.07
N ASN A 87 13.09 14.23 -5.62
CA ASN A 87 12.78 15.54 -6.18
C ASN A 87 12.70 16.61 -5.07
N ARG A 88 13.44 17.71 -5.26
CA ARG A 88 13.49 18.86 -4.32
C ARG A 88 12.16 19.60 -4.21
N GLN A 89 11.31 19.51 -5.23
CA GLN A 89 9.99 20.13 -5.26
C GLN A 89 8.93 19.27 -4.58
N GLU A 90 9.26 18.02 -4.24
CA GLU A 90 8.36 17.09 -3.54
C GLU A 90 8.60 17.13 -2.02
N PRO A 91 7.54 16.87 -1.22
CA PRO A 91 7.63 17.00 0.24
C PRO A 91 8.55 15.97 0.91
N HIS A 92 8.92 14.88 0.21
CA HIS A 92 9.72 13.79 0.77
C HIS A 92 11.13 14.23 1.18
N LEU A 93 11.88 14.88 0.28
CA LEU A 93 13.28 15.21 0.54
C LEU A 93 13.42 16.18 1.74
N ALA A 94 12.55 17.19 1.83
CA ALA A 94 12.56 18.13 2.94
C ALA A 94 12.22 17.46 4.28
N ALA A 95 11.30 16.48 4.27
CA ALA A 95 11.00 15.68 5.45
C ALA A 95 12.19 14.83 5.90
N TRP A 96 12.85 14.18 4.96
CA TRP A 96 14.04 13.36 5.21
C TRP A 96 15.20 14.18 5.79
N GLN A 97 15.48 15.35 5.22
CA GLN A 97 16.50 16.27 5.74
C GLN A 97 16.22 16.70 7.18
N ARG A 98 14.95 17.02 7.50
CA ARG A 98 14.55 17.39 8.86
C ARG A 98 14.71 16.21 9.82
N TYR A 99 14.31 14.99 9.41
CA TYR A 99 14.50 13.79 10.21
C TYR A 99 15.98 13.60 10.57
N ASN A 100 16.87 13.68 9.58
CA ASN A 100 18.31 13.52 9.81
C ASN A 100 18.89 14.59 10.74
N ARG A 101 18.45 15.85 10.65
CA ARG A 101 18.91 16.92 11.54
C ARG A 101 18.40 16.79 12.98
N THR A 102 17.17 16.29 13.18
CA THR A 102 16.50 16.32 14.49
C THR A 102 16.62 15.01 15.28
N ILE A 103 16.68 13.90 14.57
CA ILE A 103 16.71 12.53 15.11
C ILE A 103 18.05 11.89 14.77
N GLY A 104 18.42 11.87 13.48
CA GLY A 104 19.65 11.23 13.02
C GLY A 104 19.74 9.79 13.52
N SER A 105 20.81 9.50 14.28
CA SER A 105 21.07 8.19 14.89
C SER A 105 20.80 8.14 16.41
N ASP A 106 20.05 9.08 16.98
CA ASP A 106 19.84 9.17 18.44
C ASP A 106 18.87 8.13 19.03
N GLY A 107 18.21 7.36 18.15
CA GLY A 107 17.30 6.27 18.48
C GLY A 107 15.95 6.69 19.06
N SER A 108 15.59 7.98 19.07
CA SER A 108 14.32 8.47 19.64
C SER A 108 13.09 8.05 18.81
N VAL A 109 13.24 8.05 17.50
CA VAL A 109 12.26 7.62 16.50
C VAL A 109 12.99 6.75 15.50
N GLY A 110 12.35 5.66 15.08
CA GLY A 110 12.81 4.84 13.97
C GLY A 110 11.92 5.06 12.75
N PHE A 111 12.49 4.81 11.58
CA PHE A 111 11.75 4.60 10.35
C PHE A 111 12.19 3.29 9.72
N TRP A 112 11.34 2.72 8.89
CA TRP A 112 11.65 1.55 8.09
C TRP A 112 10.94 1.67 6.76
N HIS A 113 11.48 1.04 5.73
CA HIS A 113 10.79 0.88 4.47
C HIS A 113 11.23 -0.40 3.77
N GLU A 114 10.34 -0.98 2.99
CA GLU A 114 10.56 -2.18 2.19
C GLU A 114 9.99 -1.93 0.80
N THR A 115 10.76 -2.25 -0.23
CA THR A 115 10.36 -2.06 -1.63
C THR A 115 10.37 -3.40 -2.34
N TYR A 116 9.23 -3.79 -2.88
CA TYR A 116 9.06 -5.04 -3.62
C TYR A 116 8.71 -4.73 -5.07
N LEU A 117 9.55 -5.20 -5.99
CA LEU A 117 9.27 -5.18 -7.43
C LEU A 117 8.46 -6.43 -7.78
N VAL A 118 7.26 -6.24 -8.31
CA VAL A 118 6.33 -7.32 -8.63
C VAL A 118 6.16 -7.38 -10.14
N ASN A 119 6.57 -8.49 -10.75
CA ASN A 119 6.33 -8.70 -12.17
C ASN A 119 4.86 -9.00 -12.45
N ALA A 120 4.45 -8.77 -13.70
CA ALA A 120 3.12 -9.13 -14.18
C ALA A 120 2.79 -10.60 -13.86
N GLY A 121 1.60 -10.85 -13.31
CA GLY A 121 1.15 -12.18 -12.91
C GLY A 121 1.84 -12.80 -11.69
N GLN A 122 2.85 -12.15 -11.09
CA GLN A 122 3.57 -12.64 -9.92
C GLN A 122 3.01 -12.07 -8.60
N TYR A 123 1.68 -12.05 -8.47
CA TYR A 123 1.00 -11.60 -7.27
C TYR A 123 -0.29 -12.39 -7.04
N GLU A 124 -0.71 -12.46 -5.78
CA GLU A 124 -1.97 -13.06 -5.39
C GLU A 124 -2.58 -12.24 -4.27
N VAL A 125 -3.82 -11.78 -4.46
CA VAL A 125 -4.59 -11.07 -3.45
C VAL A 125 -6.03 -11.56 -3.48
N VAL A 126 -6.70 -11.52 -2.33
CA VAL A 126 -8.12 -11.83 -2.23
C VAL A 126 -8.77 -10.94 -1.17
N TYR A 127 -10.00 -10.52 -1.46
CA TYR A 127 -10.82 -9.68 -0.62
C TYR A 127 -12.17 -10.36 -0.43
N GLY A 128 -12.59 -10.56 0.81
CA GLY A 128 -13.85 -11.24 1.14
C GLY A 128 -14.70 -10.36 2.05
N ASN A 129 -15.95 -10.09 1.66
CA ASN A 129 -16.92 -9.34 2.46
C ASN A 129 -16.37 -8.02 3.05
N MET A 130 -15.62 -7.28 2.25
CA MET A 130 -14.94 -6.06 2.67
C MET A 130 -15.09 -4.96 1.62
N PRO A 131 -14.96 -3.67 1.99
CA PRO A 131 -14.88 -2.60 1.02
C PRO A 131 -13.73 -2.80 0.03
N VAL A 132 -13.76 -2.10 -1.11
CA VAL A 132 -12.64 -2.10 -2.06
C VAL A 132 -11.38 -1.61 -1.35
N PHE A 133 -10.33 -2.44 -1.35
CA PHE A 133 -9.19 -2.28 -0.48
C PHE A 133 -7.88 -2.69 -1.17
N GLY A 134 -6.75 -2.25 -0.62
CA GLY A 134 -5.40 -2.66 -1.05
C GLY A 134 -5.17 -2.47 -2.55
N LEU A 135 -4.56 -3.46 -3.19
CA LEU A 135 -4.27 -3.46 -4.62
C LEU A 135 -5.55 -3.29 -5.47
N ALA A 136 -6.68 -3.88 -5.09
CA ALA A 136 -7.93 -3.72 -5.85
C ALA A 136 -8.46 -2.29 -5.84
N ALA A 137 -8.18 -1.50 -4.79
CA ALA A 137 -8.51 -0.07 -4.76
C ALA A 137 -7.51 0.78 -5.57
N ALA A 138 -6.27 0.30 -5.71
CA ALA A 138 -5.23 0.95 -6.50
C ALA A 138 -5.31 0.61 -8.00
N THR A 139 -6.04 -0.46 -8.35
CA THR A 139 -6.15 -0.96 -9.73
C THR A 139 -7.62 -1.24 -10.07
N ARG A 140 -7.96 -2.48 -10.40
CA ARG A 140 -9.31 -2.91 -10.76
C ARG A 140 -9.72 -4.09 -9.89
N GLN A 141 -10.86 -3.97 -9.22
CA GLN A 141 -11.50 -5.09 -8.54
C GLN A 141 -12.23 -5.99 -9.55
N VAL A 142 -12.10 -7.31 -9.41
CA VAL A 142 -12.84 -8.31 -10.20
C VAL A 142 -13.29 -9.50 -9.32
N PRO A 143 -14.38 -10.21 -9.66
CA PRO A 143 -14.79 -11.40 -8.93
C PRO A 143 -13.72 -12.50 -8.91
N ALA A 144 -13.52 -13.13 -7.76
CA ALA A 144 -12.58 -14.23 -7.57
C ALA A 144 -13.25 -15.58 -7.85
N VAL A 145 -13.65 -15.82 -9.10
CA VAL A 145 -14.34 -17.03 -9.58
C VAL A 145 -13.57 -17.72 -10.70
N GLY A 146 -13.87 -19.00 -10.97
CA GLY A 146 -13.22 -19.78 -12.04
C GLY A 146 -11.70 -19.85 -11.87
N ARG A 147 -10.93 -19.37 -12.87
CA ARG A 147 -9.46 -19.28 -12.79
C ARG A 147 -8.94 -18.34 -11.68
N ARG A 148 -9.81 -17.55 -11.06
CA ARG A 148 -9.45 -16.66 -9.94
C ARG A 148 -9.93 -17.18 -8.59
N GLU A 149 -10.48 -18.39 -8.51
CA GLU A 149 -11.08 -18.92 -7.28
C GLU A 149 -10.04 -19.23 -6.19
N THR A 150 -8.98 -19.95 -6.58
CA THR A 150 -7.91 -20.38 -5.67
C THR A 150 -6.65 -19.54 -5.85
N ALA A 151 -5.82 -19.47 -4.81
CA ALA A 151 -4.54 -18.77 -4.86
C ALA A 151 -3.61 -19.36 -5.94
N ARG A 152 -3.56 -20.70 -6.07
CA ARG A 152 -2.74 -21.37 -7.08
C ARG A 152 -3.18 -21.06 -8.50
N ARG A 153 -4.50 -21.04 -8.77
CA ARG A 153 -5.05 -20.68 -10.10
C ARG A 153 -4.79 -19.21 -10.44
N ARG A 154 -4.86 -18.30 -9.45
CA ARG A 154 -4.48 -16.87 -9.64
C ARG A 154 -3.02 -16.68 -10.04
N LEU A 155 -2.12 -17.56 -9.59
CA LEU A 155 -0.70 -17.57 -9.97
C LEU A 155 -0.40 -18.40 -11.23
N GLY A 156 -1.42 -18.79 -12.01
CA GLY A 156 -1.26 -19.53 -13.26
C GLY A 156 -1.05 -21.04 -13.11
N GLY A 157 -1.13 -21.58 -11.90
CA GLY A 157 -1.14 -23.03 -11.66
C GLY A 157 -2.54 -23.63 -11.70
N GLU A 158 -2.64 -24.93 -11.41
CA GLU A 158 -3.92 -25.65 -11.34
C GLU A 158 -4.05 -26.36 -9.99
N ASN A 159 -5.25 -26.28 -9.39
CA ASN A 159 -5.67 -27.06 -8.22
C ASN A 159 -7.19 -26.95 -8.04
N GLU A 160 -7.77 -27.79 -7.18
CA GLU A 160 -9.16 -27.62 -6.75
C GLU A 160 -9.26 -26.76 -5.48
N PRO A 161 -10.39 -26.06 -5.26
CA PRO A 161 -10.68 -25.42 -3.99
C PRO A 161 -10.70 -26.44 -2.86
N ALA A 162 -10.08 -26.11 -1.73
CA ALA A 162 -10.15 -26.96 -0.54
C ALA A 162 -11.57 -27.05 0.04
N VAL A 163 -12.38 -26.00 -0.19
CA VAL A 163 -13.80 -25.93 0.15
C VAL A 163 -14.50 -25.18 -0.97
N ALA A 164 -15.75 -25.55 -1.29
CA ALA A 164 -16.56 -24.83 -2.27
C ALA A 164 -16.66 -23.35 -1.90
N SER A 165 -16.33 -22.47 -2.85
CA SER A 165 -16.46 -21.04 -2.64
C SER A 165 -17.94 -20.64 -2.57
N PRO A 166 -18.34 -19.75 -1.64
CA PRO A 166 -19.66 -19.14 -1.69
C PRO A 166 -19.86 -18.41 -3.02
N PRO A 167 -21.07 -18.38 -3.58
CA PRO A 167 -21.34 -17.62 -4.78
C PRO A 167 -21.06 -16.14 -4.52
N THR A 168 -20.27 -15.51 -5.38
CA THR A 168 -20.12 -14.05 -5.35
C THR A 168 -21.40 -13.44 -5.92
N PRO A 169 -22.12 -12.57 -5.17
CA PRO A 169 -23.26 -11.86 -5.72
C PRO A 169 -22.83 -11.07 -6.95
N VAL A 170 -23.40 -11.41 -8.10
CA VAL A 170 -23.22 -10.61 -9.31
C VAL A 170 -24.03 -9.34 -9.07
N GLU A 171 -23.38 -8.17 -9.01
CA GLU A 171 -24.12 -6.90 -9.02
C GLU A 171 -24.99 -6.90 -10.28
N SER A 172 -26.31 -6.88 -10.11
CA SER A 172 -27.22 -6.58 -11.20
C SER A 172 -26.88 -5.19 -11.70
N SER A 173 -26.46 -5.12 -12.97
CA SER A 173 -26.11 -3.92 -13.72
C SER A 173 -27.09 -2.77 -13.56
#